data_AF-A0A067N268-F1
#
_entry.id   AF-A0A067N268-F1
#
_cell.length_a   1.000
_cell.length_b   1.000
_cell.length_c   1.000
_cell.angle_alpha   90.00
_cell.angle_beta   90.00
_cell.angle_gamma   90.00
#
_symmetry.space_group_name_H-M   'P 1'
#
loop_
_entity.id
_entity.type
_entity.pdbx_description
1 polymer ?
#
loop_
_entity_poly.entity_id
_entity_poly.type
_entity_poly.pdbx_seq_one_letter_code
_entity_poly.pdbx_strand_id
1 'polypeptide(L)'
;VLTYPPNEKGSINIHVSELNRLEPGEYLNDTLIEFGLKHWLNSLKENNPELAEDVHVFSSFFYKKLLTKKYIFYSGVFSCASLDSCFII
;
A
#
# COMPACT_ATOMS: atom_id res chain seq x y z
N VAL A 1 -12.51 4.66 -16.04
CA VAL A 1 -11.38 4.58 -15.08
C VAL A 1 -11.99 4.63 -13.70
N LEU A 2 -11.63 3.68 -12.83
CA LEU A 2 -12.02 3.67 -11.44
C LEU A 2 -10.95 4.40 -10.63
N THR A 3 -11.33 5.35 -9.78
CA THR A 3 -10.40 6.07 -8.91
C THR A 3 -10.67 5.70 -7.45
N TYR A 4 -9.63 5.22 -6.74
CA TYR A 4 -9.79 4.73 -5.36
C TYR A 4 -8.61 5.14 -4.44
N PRO A 5 -8.87 5.67 -3.24
CA PRO A 5 -10.17 6.09 -2.71
C PRO A 5 -10.71 7.32 -3.46
N PRO A 6 -12.04 7.48 -3.58
CA PRO A 6 -12.61 8.63 -4.27
C PRO A 6 -12.28 9.93 -3.52
N ASN A 7 -11.85 10.96 -4.25
CA ASN A 7 -11.57 12.32 -3.73
C ASN A 7 -10.45 12.45 -2.69
N GLU A 8 -9.61 11.44 -2.53
CA GLU A 8 -8.45 11.50 -1.64
C GLU A 8 -7.15 11.77 -2.38
N LYS A 9 -6.21 12.46 -1.71
CA LYS A 9 -4.83 12.61 -2.17
C LYS A 9 -4.15 11.24 -2.11
N GLY A 10 -3.50 10.84 -3.22
CA GLY A 10 -2.92 9.50 -3.34
C GLY A 10 -3.90 8.44 -3.82
N SER A 11 -4.99 8.86 -4.48
CA SER A 11 -5.91 7.96 -5.17
C SER A 11 -5.24 7.26 -6.37
N ILE A 12 -5.63 6.00 -6.56
CA ILE A 12 -5.16 5.10 -7.60
C ILE A 12 -6.16 5.11 -8.74
N ASN A 13 -5.69 5.25 -9.97
CA ASN A 13 -6.51 5.17 -11.17
C ASN A 13 -6.38 3.79 -11.81
N ILE A 14 -7.46 3.03 -11.81
CA ILE A 14 -7.54 1.67 -12.35
C ILE A 14 -8.23 1.74 -13.70
N HIS A 15 -7.54 1.28 -14.73
CA HIS A 15 -8.08 1.20 -16.08
C HIS A 15 -8.67 -0.18 -16.34
N VAL A 16 -9.66 -0.24 -17.23
CA VAL A 16 -10.30 -1.52 -17.62
C VAL A 16 -9.27 -2.51 -18.19
N SER A 17 -8.26 -2.00 -18.91
CA SER A 17 -7.15 -2.80 -19.44
C SER A 17 -6.33 -3.51 -18.36
N GLU A 18 -6.34 -3.02 -17.11
CA GLU A 18 -5.63 -3.67 -16.01
C GLU A 18 -6.40 -4.87 -15.46
N LEU A 19 -7.72 -4.96 -15.69
CA LEU A 19 -8.53 -6.09 -15.24
C LEU A 19 -8.11 -7.40 -15.93
N ASN A 20 -7.56 -7.33 -17.13
CA ASN A 20 -7.02 -8.50 -17.84
C ASN A 20 -5.90 -9.18 -17.04
N ARG A 21 -5.22 -8.46 -16.14
CA ARG A 21 -4.16 -9.03 -15.28
C ARG A 21 -4.71 -9.84 -14.10
N LEU A 22 -6.03 -9.84 -13.91
CA LEU A 22 -6.71 -10.70 -12.93
C LEU A 22 -7.00 -12.10 -13.50
N GLU A 23 -6.75 -12.35 -14.78
CA GLU A 23 -6.94 -13.65 -15.39
C GLU A 23 -5.93 -14.68 -14.84
N PRO A 24 -6.32 -15.97 -14.72
CA PRO A 24 -5.41 -17.01 -14.24
C PRO A 24 -4.16 -17.12 -15.11
N GLY A 25 -3.00 -17.17 -14.47
CA GLY A 25 -1.70 -17.28 -15.15
C GLY A 25 -1.04 -15.94 -15.51
N GLU A 26 -1.73 -14.82 -15.28
CA GLU A 26 -1.18 -13.48 -15.48
C GLU A 26 -0.56 -12.93 -14.19
N TYR A 27 0.50 -12.12 -14.32
CA TYR A 27 1.09 -11.41 -13.18
C TYR A 27 0.29 -10.14 -12.87
N LEU A 28 -0.04 -9.93 -11.59
CA LEU A 28 -0.66 -8.69 -11.14
C LEU A 28 0.26 -7.48 -11.40
N ASN A 29 -0.33 -6.34 -11.74
CA ASN A 29 0.39 -5.08 -11.84
C ASN A 29 0.52 -4.41 -10.45
N ASP A 30 1.54 -3.58 -10.28
CA ASP A 30 1.77 -2.74 -9.10
C ASP A 30 0.50 -1.96 -8.73
N THR A 31 -0.25 -1.43 -9.71
CA THR A 31 -1.52 -0.70 -9.49
C THR A 31 -2.59 -1.55 -8.80
N LEU A 32 -2.75 -2.81 -9.23
CA LEU A 32 -3.75 -3.73 -8.68
C LEU A 32 -3.37 -4.17 -7.26
N ILE A 33 -2.08 -4.40 -7.03
CA ILE A 33 -1.56 -4.73 -5.70
C ILE A 33 -1.79 -3.55 -4.76
N GLU A 34 -1.45 -2.33 -5.17
CA GLU A 34 -1.66 -1.13 -4.35
C GLU A 34 -3.16 -0.88 -4.06
N PHE A 35 -4.03 -1.12 -5.04
CA PHE A 35 -5.49 -1.05 -4.84
C PHE A 35 -5.97 -2.09 -3.83
N GLY A 36 -5.57 -3.35 -3.99
CA GLY A 36 -5.99 -4.43 -3.10
C GLY A 36 -5.61 -4.17 -1.65
N LEU A 37 -4.38 -3.68 -1.41
CA LEU A 37 -3.90 -3.36 -0.07
C LEU A 37 -4.68 -2.18 0.54
N LYS A 38 -4.94 -1.11 -0.22
CA LYS A 38 -5.76 0.02 0.28
C LYS A 38 -7.19 -0.40 0.56
N HIS A 39 -7.77 -1.22 -0.31
CA HIS A 39 -9.12 -1.73 -0.13
C HIS A 39 -9.23 -2.58 1.13
N TRP A 40 -8.29 -3.51 1.32
CA TRP A 40 -8.22 -4.35 2.52
C TRP A 40 -8.04 -3.52 3.79
N LEU A 41 -7.13 -2.54 3.80
CA LEU A 41 -6.92 -1.66 4.97
C LEU A 41 -8.18 -0.85 5.29
N ASN A 42 -8.89 -0.35 4.28
CA ASN A 42 -10.16 0.36 4.51
C ASN A 42 -11.24 -0.57 5.07
N SER A 43 -11.36 -1.79 4.56
CA SER A 43 -12.24 -2.80 5.17
C SER A 43 -11.81 -3.14 6.60
N LEU A 44 -10.50 -3.14 6.90
CA LEU A 44 -10.02 -3.35 8.26
C LEU A 44 -10.42 -2.19 9.18
N LYS A 45 -10.33 -0.94 8.72
CA LYS A 45 -10.79 0.24 9.48
C LYS A 45 -12.28 0.18 9.81
N GLU A 46 -13.09 -0.33 8.89
CA GLU A 46 -14.54 -0.48 9.10
C GLU A 46 -14.87 -1.59 10.10
N ASN A 47 -14.16 -2.72 10.04
CA ASN A 47 -14.46 -3.89 10.87
C ASN A 47 -13.75 -3.88 12.23
N ASN A 48 -12.55 -3.30 12.31
CA ASN A 48 -11.70 -3.36 13.48
C ASN A 48 -10.71 -2.16 13.52
N PRO A 49 -11.20 -0.95 13.88
CA PRO A 49 -10.44 0.28 13.78
C PRO A 49 -9.16 0.28 14.64
N GLU A 50 -9.19 -0.33 15.83
CA GLU A 50 -8.01 -0.44 16.70
C GLU A 50 -6.87 -1.19 16.01
N LEU A 51 -7.18 -2.31 15.36
CA LEU A 51 -6.18 -3.07 14.60
C LEU A 51 -5.72 -2.32 13.34
N ALA A 52 -6.59 -1.51 12.75
CA ALA A 52 -6.21 -0.71 11.59
C ALA A 52 -5.23 0.42 11.93
N GLU A 53 -5.24 0.94 13.17
CA GLU A 53 -4.27 1.93 13.64
C GLU A 53 -2.86 1.33 13.78
N ASP A 54 -2.77 0.04 14.13
CA ASP A 54 -1.49 -0.68 14.23
C ASP A 54 -0.92 -1.14 12.87
N VAL A 55 -1.67 -0.96 11.78
CA VAL A 55 -1.29 -1.45 10.44
C VAL A 55 -0.96 -0.29 9.50
N HIS A 56 0.28 -0.26 9.01
CA HIS A 56 0.73 0.70 8.01
C HIS A 56 1.10 0.00 6.70
N VAL A 57 0.46 0.43 5.61
CA VAL A 57 0.74 -0.07 4.25
C VAL A 57 1.62 0.93 3.52
N PHE A 58 2.85 0.52 3.18
CA PHE A 58 3.74 1.29 2.33
C PHE A 58 3.51 1.00 0.84
N SER A 59 3.79 1.98 -0.02
CA SER A 59 3.78 1.76 -1.47
C SER A 59 4.98 0.93 -1.92
N SER A 60 4.87 0.28 -3.08
CA SER A 60 5.95 -0.53 -3.68
C SER A 60 7.25 0.27 -3.93
N PHE A 61 7.16 1.60 -4.03
CA PHE A 61 8.32 2.49 -4.12
C PHE A 61 9.14 2.55 -2.83
N PHE A 62 8.53 2.31 -1.67
CA PHE A 62 9.24 2.29 -0.38
C PHE A 62 10.29 1.19 -0.35
N TYR A 63 9.94 -0.02 -0.79
CA TYR A 63 10.87 -1.15 -0.82
C TYR A 63 12.06 -0.90 -1.76
N LYS A 64 11.83 -0.32 -2.93
CA LYS A 64 12.90 0.08 -3.86
C LYS A 64 13.87 1.07 -3.18
N LYS A 65 13.34 2.07 -2.46
CA LYS A 65 14.15 3.03 -1.69
C LYS A 65 14.89 2.38 -0.52
N LEU A 66 14.28 1.40 0.16
CA LEU A 66 14.88 0.63 1.26
C LEU A 66 16.15 -0.11 0.79
N LEU A 67 16.06 -0.79 -0.35
CA LEU A 67 17.19 -1.56 -0.91
C LEU A 67 18.33 -0.68 -1.44
N THR A 68 18.02 0.56 -1.86
CA THR A 68 19.00 1.45 -2.50
C THR A 68 19.95 2.12 -1.49
N LYS A 69 19.62 2.14 -0.19
CA LYS A 69 20.41 2.84 0.84
C LYS A 69 20.63 1.98 2.09
N LYS A 70 21.58 1.05 2.01
CA LYS A 70 21.96 0.12 3.10
C LYS A 70 22.42 0.77 4.43
N TYR A 71 22.80 2.06 4.48
CA TYR A 71 23.48 2.63 5.66
C TYR A 71 22.89 3.93 6.25
N ILE A 72 21.93 4.60 5.61
CA ILE A 72 21.43 5.93 6.07
C ILE A 72 19.97 5.85 6.58
N PHE A 73 19.29 4.73 6.37
CA PHE A 73 17.83 4.65 6.60
C PHE A 73 17.39 4.27 8.02
N TYR A 74 18.26 3.80 8.93
CA TYR A 74 17.82 3.52 10.30
C TYR A 74 17.21 4.77 10.96
N SER A 75 17.69 5.99 10.66
CA SER A 75 17.07 7.23 11.16
C SER A 75 15.80 7.63 10.39
N GLY A 76 15.74 7.38 9.07
CA GLY A 76 14.61 7.75 8.22
C GLY A 76 13.40 6.80 8.33
N VAL A 77 13.63 5.49 8.48
CA VAL A 77 12.58 4.52 8.81
C VAL A 77 12.06 4.80 10.22
N PHE A 78 12.93 5.08 11.21
CA PHE A 78 12.47 5.51 12.53
C PHE A 78 11.59 6.75 12.42
N SER A 79 11.94 7.79 11.67
CA SER A 79 11.06 8.97 11.55
C SER A 79 9.65 8.66 11.00
N CYS A 80 9.47 7.61 10.20
CA CYS A 80 8.15 7.18 9.70
C CYS A 80 7.48 6.07 10.55
N ALA A 81 8.27 5.27 11.28
CA ALA A 81 7.81 4.11 12.04
C ALA A 81 7.88 4.29 13.58
N SER A 82 8.39 5.43 14.08
CA SER A 82 8.54 5.70 15.52
C SER A 82 7.29 6.30 16.18
N LEU A 83 6.19 6.44 15.44
CA LEU A 83 4.91 6.89 15.99
C LEU A 83 3.96 5.73 16.31
N ASP A 84 4.03 4.60 15.61
CA ASP A 84 3.07 3.51 15.78
C ASP A 84 3.74 2.14 15.64
N SER A 85 3.29 1.16 16.41
CA SER A 85 3.79 -0.21 16.48
C SER A 85 3.55 -0.97 15.16
N CYS A 86 4.35 -0.66 14.13
CA CYS A 86 4.11 -1.12 12.76
C CYS A 86 4.44 -2.60 12.53
N PHE A 87 3.44 -3.37 12.08
CA PHE A 87 3.68 -4.54 11.24
C PHE A 87 3.93 -4.09 9.79
N ILE A 88 5.07 -4.47 9.22
CA ILE A 88 5.37 -4.30 7.79
C ILE A 88 4.77 -5.50 7.05
N ILE A 89 3.83 -5.26 6.13
CA ILE A 89 3.51 -6.21 5.05
C ILE A 89 4.38 -5.86 3.85
#